data_AF-A0A371RJA6-F1
#
_entry.id   AF-A0A371RJA6-F1
#
_cell.length_a   1.000
_cell.length_b   1.000
_cell.length_c   1.000
_cell.angle_alpha   90.00
_cell.angle_beta   90.00
_cell.angle_gamma   90.00
#
_symmetry.space_group_name_H-M   'P 1'
#
loop_
_entity.id
_entity.type
_entity.pdbx_description
1 polymer ?
#
loop_
_entity_poly.entity_id
_entity_poly.type
_entity_poly.pdbx_seq_one_letter_code
_entity_poly.pdbx_strand_id
1 'polypeptide(L)' 'MADIVNLRRFRKAKARAEKEKSAEANRQLHGLTKDAKADAKRVQDEAKRHVDGHRLDNETDDDED' A
#
# COMPACT_ATOMS: atom_id res chain seq x y z
N MET A 1 -33.92 13.53 10.49
CA MET A 1 -33.07 14.53 9.79
C MET A 1 -32.00 13.74 9.05
N ALA A 2 -31.90 13.86 7.74
CA ALA A 2 -30.92 13.08 6.96
C ALA A 2 -29.67 13.93 6.71
N ASP A 3 -28.50 13.40 7.05
CA ASP A 3 -27.22 14.05 6.76
C ASP A 3 -26.92 13.97 5.26
N ILE A 4 -27.07 15.09 4.56
CA ILE A 4 -26.76 15.19 3.13
C ILE A 4 -25.24 15.35 2.99
N VAL A 5 -24.54 14.25 2.74
CA VAL A 5 -23.09 14.26 2.50
C VAL A 5 -22.76 14.64 1.05
N ASN A 6 -21.85 15.61 0.87
CA ASN A 6 -21.42 16.02 -0.46
C ASN A 6 -20.33 15.09 -1.00
N LEU A 7 -20.73 14.12 -1.82
CA LEU A 7 -19.83 13.13 -2.42
C LEU A 7 -18.71 13.74 -3.28
N ARG A 8 -18.94 14.89 -3.93
CA ARG A 8 -17.91 15.57 -4.73
C ARG A 8 -16.77 16.09 -3.83
N ARG A 9 -17.10 16.70 -2.69
CA ARG A 9 -16.11 17.16 -1.71
C ARG A 9 -15.34 15.99 -1.12
N PHE A 10 -16.03 14.90 -0.79
CA PHE A 10 -15.41 13.67 -0.28
C PHE A 10 -14.40 13.07 -1.26
N ARG A 11 -14.81 12.86 -2.52
CA ARG A 11 -13.90 12.35 -3.57
C ARG A 11 -12.68 13.25 -3.77
N LYS A 12 -12.88 14.57 -3.74
CA LYS A 12 -11.77 15.53 -3.85
C LYS A 12 -10.82 15.46 -2.65
N ALA A 13 -11.34 15.26 -1.44
CA ALA A 13 -10.52 15.08 -0.25
C ALA A 13 -9.70 13.78 -0.35
N LYS A 14 -10.33 12.66 -0.73
CA LYS A 14 -9.64 11.38 -0.96
C LYS A 14 -8.51 11.53 -1.99
N ALA A 15 -8.80 12.13 -3.15
CA ALA A 15 -7.80 12.34 -4.19
C ALA A 15 -6.63 13.25 -3.75
N ARG A 16 -6.88 14.24 -2.88
CA ARG A 16 -5.79 15.05 -2.31
C ARG A 16 -4.94 14.25 -1.34
N ALA A 17 -5.57 13.48 -0.45
CA ALA A 17 -4.85 12.63 0.51
C ALA A 17 -3.99 11.58 -0.19
N GLU A 18 -4.47 10.97 -1.27
CA GLU A 18 -3.68 10.03 -2.09
C GLU A 18 -2.45 10.71 -2.72
N LYS A 19 -2.61 11.92 -3.25
CA LYS A 19 -1.50 12.71 -3.80
C LYS A 19 -0.49 13.13 -2.73
N GLU A 20 -0.95 13.44 -1.53
CA GLU A 20 -0.08 13.81 -0.41
C GLU A 20 0.76 12.62 0.06
N LYS A 21 0.14 11.43 0.19
CA LYS A 21 0.83 10.18 0.49
C LYS A 21 1.89 9.84 -0.54
N SER A 22 1.58 9.97 -1.83
CA SER A 22 2.57 9.71 -2.88
C SER A 22 3.69 10.74 -2.90
N ALA A 23 3.37 12.01 -2.65
CA ALA A 23 4.39 13.06 -2.50
C ALA A 23 5.30 12.80 -1.29
N GLU A 24 4.76 12.32 -0.18
CA GLU A 24 5.53 11.96 1.01
C GLU A 24 6.50 10.80 0.73
N ALA A 25 6.01 9.72 0.12
CA ALA A 25 6.85 8.61 -0.31
C ALA A 25 7.96 9.09 -1.27
N ASN A 26 7.64 9.95 -2.23
CA ASN A 26 8.63 10.51 -3.16
C ASN A 26 9.65 11.41 -2.44
N ARG A 27 9.25 12.19 -1.43
CA ARG A 27 10.19 12.99 -0.62
C ARG A 27 11.18 12.09 0.12
N GLN A 28 10.72 10.98 0.70
CA GLN A 28 11.59 10.00 1.35
C GLN A 28 12.55 9.34 0.35
N LEU A 29 12.08 9.07 -0.87
CA LEU A 29 12.87 8.46 -1.94
C LEU A 29 13.81 9.44 -2.68
N HIS A 30 13.66 10.75 -2.46
CA HIS A 30 14.44 11.78 -3.13
C HIS A 30 15.85 11.83 -2.53
N GLY A 31 16.88 11.86 -3.38
CA GLY A 31 18.28 11.86 -2.95
C GLY A 31 18.91 10.48 -2.70
N LEU A 32 18.11 9.41 -2.67
CA LEU A 32 18.62 8.03 -2.65
C LEU A 32 19.22 7.63 -4.00
N THR A 33 20.40 7.02 -3.96
CA THR A 33 21.07 6.46 -5.14
C THR A 33 20.30 5.27 -5.72
N LYS A 34 20.56 4.91 -6.98
CA LYS A 34 19.91 3.77 -7.62
C LYS A 34 20.22 2.46 -6.90
N ASP A 35 21.46 2.29 -6.45
CA ASP A 35 21.91 1.07 -5.77
C ASP A 35 21.23 0.93 -4.41
N ALA A 36 21.13 2.01 -3.63
CA ALA A 36 20.41 2.00 -2.35
C ALA A 36 18.93 1.63 -2.50
N LYS A 37 18.28 2.08 -3.59
CA LYS A 37 16.89 1.68 -3.90
C LYS A 37 16.79 0.21 -4.30
N ALA A 38 17.76 -0.30 -5.06
CA ALA A 38 17.81 -1.69 -5.48
C ALA A 38 18.01 -2.64 -4.29
N ASP A 39 18.92 -2.29 -3.37
CA ASP A 39 19.15 -3.05 -2.14
C ASP A 39 17.91 -3.07 -1.24
N ALA A 40 17.28 -1.92 -1.03
CA ALA A 40 16.04 -1.84 -0.25
C ALA A 40 14.93 -2.70 -0.87
N LYS A 41 14.79 -2.68 -2.20
CA LYS A 41 13.83 -3.53 -2.91
C LYS A 41 14.16 -5.02 -2.73
N ARG A 42 15.42 -5.41 -2.88
CA ARG A 42 15.85 -6.80 -2.71
C ARG A 42 15.54 -7.33 -1.32
N VAL A 43 15.79 -6.53 -0.28
CA VAL A 43 15.46 -6.87 1.11
C VAL A 43 13.95 -7.04 1.30
N GLN A 44 13.14 -6.14 0.72
CA GLN A 44 11.67 -6.26 0.75
C GLN A 44 11.18 -7.52 0.02
N ASP A 45 11.73 -7.82 -1.15
CA ASP A 45 11.36 -9.00 -1.94
C ASP A 45 11.77 -10.31 -1.25
N GLU A 46 12.92 -10.34 -0.57
CA GLU A 46 13.34 -11.47 0.29
C GLU A 46 12.40 -11.65 1.48
N ALA A 47 12.07 -10.57 2.19
CA ALA A 47 11.14 -10.61 3.32
C ALA A 47 9.75 -11.09 2.87
N LYS A 48 9.26 -10.60 1.72
CA LYS A 48 7.99 -11.03 1.15
C LYS A 48 8.00 -12.52 0.82
N ARG A 49 9.04 -12.99 0.12
CA ARG A 49 9.19 -14.42 -0.21
C ARG A 49 9.29 -15.29 1.04
N HIS A 50 9.97 -14.81 2.08
CA HIS A 50 10.05 -15.51 3.36
C HIS A 50 8.66 -15.66 3.99
N VAL A 51 7.88 -14.58 4.08
CA VAL A 51 6.52 -14.62 4.60
C VAL A 51 5.61 -15.49 3.75
N ASP A 52 5.63 -15.33 2.42
CA ASP A 52 4.81 -16.09 1.47
C ASP A 52 5.13 -17.59 1.55
N GLY A 53 6.42 -17.96 1.67
CA GLY A 53 6.84 -19.37 1.81
C GLY A 53 6.51 -19.99 3.17
N HIS A 54 6.19 -19.19 4.18
CA HIS A 54 5.73 -19.63 5.50
C HIS A 54 4.22 -19.44 5.70
N ARG A 55 3.51 -18.95 4.68
CA ARG A 55 2.06 -18.88 4.70
C ARG A 55 1.51 -20.30 4.58
N LEU A 56 0.92 -20.80 5.65
CA LEU A 56 0.08 -21.99 5.58
C LEU A 56 -1.22 -21.54 4.89
N ASP A 57 -1.50 -22.07 3.71
CA ASP A 57 -2.83 -21.98 3.13
C ASP A 57 -3.75 -22.78 4.06
N ASN A 58 -4.46 -22.08 4.95
CA ASN A 58 -5.52 -22.73 5.72
C ASN A 58 -6.60 -23.12 4.69
N GLU A 59 -6.74 -24.42 4.48
CA GLU A 59 -7.92 -25.07 3.89
C GLU A 59 -9.20 -24.69 4.68
N THR A 60 -9.66 -23.45 4.55
CA THR A 60 -10.99 -23.00 5.02
C THR A 60 -11.53 -21.85 4.14
N ASP A 61 -11.32 -21.92 2.82
CA ASP A 61 -12.07 -21.13 1.82
C ASP A 61 -12.81 -22.08 0.85
N ASP A 62 -13.20 -23.27 1.33
CA ASP A 62 -14.02 -24.28 0.60
C ASP A 62 -15.25 -24.75 1.43
N ASP A 63 -15.74 -23.90 2.36
CA ASP A 63 -17.00 -24.10 3.09
C ASP A 63 -17.83 -22.80 3.12
N GLU A 64 -18.35 -22.37 1.96
CA GLU A 64 -19.59 -21.57 1.90
C GLU A 64 -20.47 -22.11 0.75
N ASP A 65 -21.58 -22.77 1.12
CA ASP A 65 -22.71 -23.19 0.27
C ASP A 65 -23.33 -22.04 -0.56
#